data_AF-B2FK43-F1
#
_entry.id   AF-B2FK43-F1
#
_cell.length_a   1.000
_cell.length_b   1.000
_cell.length_c   1.000
_cell.angle_alpha   90.00
_cell.angle_beta   90.00
_cell.angle_gamma   90.00
#
_symmetry.space_group_name_H-M   'P 1'
#
loop_
_entity.id
_entity.type
_entity.pdbx_description
1 polymer ?
#
loop_
_entity_poly.entity_id
_entity_poly.type
_entity_poly.pdbx_seq_one_letter_code
_entity_poly.pdbx_strand_id
1 'polypeptide(L)' 'MVCIPEVIHEAGNVAALEWRDPLGLRGCGFFTVDGGLITFQRGYWDKLSFLKMHGLPIE' A
#
# COMPACT_ATOMS: atom_id res chain seq x y z
N MET A 1 -10.22 -2.64 6.86
CA MET A 1 -9.38 -3.05 5.73
C MET A 1 -8.11 -3.68 6.30
N VAL A 2 -7.79 -4.92 5.91
CA VAL A 2 -6.62 -5.66 6.42
C VAL A 2 -5.57 -5.70 5.33
N CYS A 3 -4.33 -5.34 5.64
CA CYS A 3 -3.21 -5.50 4.71
C CYS A 3 -2.73 -6.95 4.75
N ILE A 4 -2.69 -7.60 3.60
CA ILE A 4 -2.09 -8.91 3.39
C ILE A 4 -0.78 -8.66 2.62
N PRO A 5 0.40 -8.83 3.25
CA PRO A 5 1.68 -8.66 2.58
C PRO A 5 1.85 -9.69 1.47
N GLU A 6 2.26 -9.25 0.28
CA GLU A 6 2.67 -10.12 -0.82
C GLU A 6 4.19 -10.24 -0.87
N VAL A 7 4.88 -9.10 -0.95
CA VAL A 7 6.33 -9.03 -1.10
C VAL A 7 6.86 -7.77 -0.41
N ILE A 8 8.00 -7.87 0.24
CA ILE A 8 8.76 -6.74 0.75
C ILE A 8 10.09 -6.69 -0.01
N HIS A 9 10.34 -5.55 -0.64
CA HIS A 9 11.61 -5.23 -1.30
C HIS A 9 12.37 -4.21 -0.46
N GLU A 10 13.67 -4.42 -0.29
CA GLU A 10 14.55 -3.51 0.43
C GLU A 10 15.49 -2.81 -0.55
N ALA A 11 15.60 -1.49 -0.45
CA ALA A 11 16.44 -0.64 -1.29
C ALA A 11 17.08 0.46 -0.44
N GLY A 12 18.16 0.11 0.27
CA GLY A 12 18.85 1.02 1.18
C GLY A 12 17.94 1.43 2.34
N ASN A 13 17.70 2.73 2.52
CA ASN A 13 16.81 3.24 3.56
C ASN A 13 15.32 3.26 3.15
N VAL A 14 14.97 2.68 2.00
CA VAL A 14 13.58 2.59 1.53
C VAL A 14 13.18 1.12 1.45
N ALA A 15 11.99 0.80 1.96
CA ALA A 15 11.33 -0.48 1.75
C ALA A 15 10.06 -0.29 0.91
N ALA A 16 9.84 -1.17 -0.07
CA ALA A 16 8.59 -1.25 -0.81
C ALA A 16 7.82 -2.51 -0.40
N LEU A 17 6.55 -2.34 -0.01
CA LEU A 17 5.62 -3.41 0.34
C LEU A 17 4.56 -3.52 -0.74
N GLU A 18 4.58 -4.61 -1.50
CA GLU A 18 3.42 -5.03 -2.28
C GLU A 18 2.41 -5.71 -1.36
N TRP A 19 1.14 -5.32 -1.48
CA TRP A 19 0.09 -5.84 -0.62
C TRP A 19 -1.23 -5.97 -1.37
N ARG A 20 -2.11 -6.81 -0.82
CA ARG A 20 -3.53 -6.87 -1.18
C ARG A 20 -4.42 -6.79 0.05
N ASP A 21 -5.69 -6.46 -0.13
CA ASP A 21 -6.71 -6.61 0.90
C ASP A 21 -7.53 -7.91 0.71
N PRO A 22 -8.42 -8.28 1.65
CA PRO A 22 -9.26 -9.48 1.51
C PRO A 22 -10.23 -9.46 0.33
N LEU A 23 -10.54 -8.29 -0.22
CA LEU A 23 -11.40 -8.14 -1.41
C LEU A 23 -10.59 -8.21 -2.71
N GLY A 24 -9.26 -8.27 -2.63
CA GLY A 24 -8.34 -8.38 -3.75
C GLY A 24 -7.85 -7.03 -4.29
N LEU A 25 -8.18 -5.90 -3.66
CA LEU A 25 -7.56 -4.62 -4.02
C LEU A 25 -6.06 -4.72 -3.79
N ARG A 26 -5.27 -4.29 -4.78
CA ARG A 26 -3.80 -4.28 -4.70
C ARG A 26 -3.27 -2.88 -4.49
N GLY A 27 -2.15 -2.79 -3.81
CA GLY A 27 -1.38 -1.55 -3.67
C GLY A 27 0.09 -1.82 -3.41
N CYS A 28 0.87 -0.75 -3.44
CA CYS A 28 2.27 -0.73 -3.06
C CYS A 28 2.52 0.42 -2.10
N GLY A 29 3.13 0.14 -0.95
CA GLY A 29 3.57 1.13 0.02
C GLY A 29 5.08 1.29 0.00
N PHE A 30 5.58 2.52 -0.07
CA PHE A 30 6.98 2.86 0.06
C PHE A 30 7.21 3.50 1.43
N PHE A 31 8.25 3.06 2.12
CA PHE A 31 8.57 3.48 3.48
C PHE A 31 10.04 3.87 3.55
N THR A 32 10.33 5.13 3.85
CA THR A 32 11.69 5.53 4.23
C THR A 32 11.87 5.24 5.71
N VAL A 33 12.90 4.47 6.06
CA VAL A 33 13.24 4.08 7.43
C VAL A 33 14.57 4.72 7.82
N ASP A 34 14.57 5.48 8.89
CA ASP A 34 15.77 6.09 9.48
C ASP A 34 15.74 5.91 11.00
N GLY A 35 16.89 5.54 11.60
CA GLY A 35 16.98 5.25 13.04
C GLY A 35 16.02 4.16 13.53
N GLY A 36 15.61 3.22 12.67
CA GLY A 36 14.62 2.18 12.98
C GLY A 36 13.16 2.65 12.99
N LEU A 37 12.89 3.89 12.55
CA LEU A 37 11.55 4.47 12.48
C LEU A 37 11.17 4.78 11.03
N ILE A 38 9.88 4.65 10.69
CA ILE A 38 9.35 5.11 9.41
C ILE A 38 9.25 6.64 9.46
N THR A 39 10.04 7.32 8.64
CA THR A 39 10.08 8.79 8.58
C THR A 39 9.27 9.36 7.41
N PHE A 40 9.04 8.54 6.37
CA PHE A 40 8.18 8.89 5.25
C PHE A 40 7.45 7.66 4.75
N GLN A 41 6.17 7.82 4.39
CA GLN A 41 5.35 6.76 3.81
C GLN A 41 4.58 7.29 2.61
N ARG A 42 4.57 6.53 1.52
CA ARG A 42 3.72 6.79 0.35
C ARG A 42 3.05 5.52 -0.16
N GLY A 43 1.73 5.52 -0.20
CA GLY A 43 0.94 4.43 -0.75
C GLY A 43 0.43 4.74 -2.16
N TYR A 44 0.49 3.75 -3.04
CA TYR A 44 -0.15 3.75 -4.35
C TYR A 44 -1.14 2.59 -4.42
N TRP A 45 -2.34 2.87 -4.89
CA TRP A 45 -3.43 1.92 -5.04
C TRP A 45 -4.43 2.48 -6.04
N ASP A 46 -5.25 1.62 -6.63
CA ASP A 46 -6.25 2.06 -7.59
C ASP A 46 -7.50 2.60 -6.89
N LYS A 47 -7.65 3.93 -6.92
CA LYS A 47 -8.81 4.63 -6.33
C LYS A 47 -10.12 4.17 -6.96
N LEU A 48 -10.15 3.96 -8.28
CA LEU A 48 -11.38 3.61 -8.97
C LEU A 48 -11.91 2.23 -8.55
N SER A 49 -11.06 1.22 -8.46
CA SER A 49 -11.43 -0.13 -8.01
C SER A 49 -11.94 -0.12 -6.58
N PHE A 50 -11.31 0.64 -5.68
CA PHE A 50 -11.80 0.80 -4.31
C PHE A 50 -13.21 1.40 -4.28
N LEU A 51 -13.43 2.51 -4.99
CA LEU A 51 -14.74 3.16 -5.03
C LEU A 51 -15.82 2.19 -5.55
N LYS A 52 -15.53 1.46 -6.63
CA LYS A 52 -16.43 0.43 -7.19
C LYS A 52 -16.70 -0.71 -6.22
N MET A 53 -15.66 -1.28 -5.58
CA MET A 53 -15.81 -2.40 -4.63
C MET A 53 -16.67 -2.05 -3.42
N HIS A 54 -16.65 -0.79 -3.00
CA HIS A 54 -17.41 -0.31 -1.85
C HIS A 54 -18.71 0.40 -2.23
N GLY A 55 -19.07 0.46 -3.52
CA GLY A 55 -20.28 1.15 -3.98
C GLY A 55 -20.28 2.65 -3.68
N LEU A 56 -19.10 3.28 -3.68
CA LEU A 56 -18.93 4.71 -3.40
C LEU A 56 -19.04 5.54 -4.69
N PRO A 57 -19.40 6.84 -4.59
CA PRO A 57 -19.46 7.73 -5.74
C PRO A 57 -18.13 7.80 -6.50
N ILE A 58 -18.24 7.88 -7.82
CA ILE A 58 -17.12 8.10 -8.74
C ILE A 58 -17.35 9.49 -9.34
N GLU A 59 -16.55 10.46 -8.91
CA GLU A 59 -16.50 11.82 -9.47
C GLU A 59 -15.50 11.92 -10.62
#